data_AF-A0A0L8HMS7-F1
#
_entry.id   AF-A0A0L8HMS7-F1
#
_cell.length_a   1.000
_cell.length_b   1.000
_cell.length_c   1.000
_cell.angle_alpha   90.00
_cell.angle_beta   90.00
_cell.angle_gamma   90.00
#
_symmetry.space_group_name_H-M   'P 1'
#
loop_
_entity.id
_entity.type
_entity.pdbx_description
1 polymer ?
#
loop_
_entity_poly.entity_id
_entity_poly.type
_entity_poly.pdbx_seq_one_letter_code
_entity_poly.pdbx_strand_id
1 'polypeptide(L)'
;MLSSSNVYHNRELKYIFLQGSAIPGFTMILELYPADKRTLISCILGIWWGICVMILALVAYVMKHSEWRWLCAVFGFPGIVCVFEFWYLRESIRWLFAKGKIVEAERVVKRAAKLNGVDFEATWTKCLKSNESAMEMHQLSEQSKELIDRNGTNPEDEAKVHPKESALGLWTMMKYSTTRNITLVIMFAWLITSVTYFGLYLTSSSLSGDRHLNYFLTASMELPSSLILYKLFMLFVNTLYLIHIRIYIYTCTHVSSHKKIDR
;
A
#
# COMPACT_ATOMS: atom_id res chain seq x y z
N MET A 1 24.86 33.51 1.26
CA MET A 1 25.40 32.16 0.98
C MET A 1 24.88 31.21 2.05
N LEU A 2 23.72 30.59 1.86
CA LEU A 2 23.39 29.38 2.62
C LEU A 2 24.29 28.30 2.04
N SER A 3 25.20 27.76 2.86
CA SER A 3 26.15 26.70 2.47
C SER A 3 25.41 25.63 1.66
N SER A 4 25.95 25.26 0.50
CA SER A 4 25.40 24.25 -0.40
C SER A 4 25.03 22.96 0.36
N SER A 5 25.80 22.60 1.38
CA SER A 5 25.52 21.53 2.35
C SER A 5 24.10 21.57 2.96
N ASN A 6 23.64 22.74 3.40
CA ASN A 6 22.33 22.88 4.05
C ASN A 6 21.19 22.65 3.04
N VAL A 7 21.39 22.97 1.77
CA VAL A 7 20.37 22.75 0.73
C VAL A 7 20.19 21.26 0.44
N TYR A 8 21.29 20.50 0.37
CA TYR A 8 21.24 19.05 0.18
C TYR A 8 20.63 18.35 1.39
N HIS A 9 21.07 18.69 2.60
CA HIS A 9 20.51 18.10 3.83
C HIS A 9 19.01 18.33 3.97
N ASN A 10 18.54 19.55 3.67
CA ASN A 10 17.12 19.87 3.67
C ASN A 10 16.34 19.15 2.57
N ARG A 11 17.00 18.74 1.47
CA ARG A 11 16.39 17.93 0.41
C ARG A 11 16.16 16.51 0.88
N GLU A 12 17.19 15.88 1.45
CA GLU A 12 17.11 14.50 1.97
C GLU A 12 15.99 14.36 3.01
N LEU A 13 15.93 15.28 3.98
CA LEU A 13 14.87 15.29 4.98
C LEU A 13 13.48 15.39 4.36
N LYS A 14 13.29 16.27 3.36
CA LYS A 14 12.00 16.39 2.65
C LYS A 14 11.58 15.09 1.99
N TYR A 15 12.52 14.37 1.37
CA TYR A 15 12.20 13.08 0.72
C TYR A 15 11.83 12.01 1.74
N ILE A 16 12.49 11.96 2.90
CA ILE A 16 12.15 11.03 3.99
C ILE A 16 10.72 11.29 4.48
N PHE A 17 10.35 12.54 4.75
CA PHE A 17 8.99 12.88 5.19
C PHE A 17 7.94 12.56 4.12
N LEU A 18 8.21 12.92 2.86
CA LEU A 18 7.28 12.70 1.75
C LEU A 18 6.99 11.21 1.53
N GLN A 19 8.03 10.36 1.53
CA GLN A 19 7.85 8.92 1.36
C GLN A 19 7.26 8.26 2.61
N GLY A 20 7.65 8.76 3.79
CA GLY A 20 7.12 8.31 5.08
C GLY A 20 5.62 8.58 5.24
N SER A 21 5.07 9.61 4.60
CA SER A 21 3.63 9.88 4.58
C SER A 21 2.90 9.16 3.44
N ALA A 22 3.51 9.09 2.25
CA ALA A 22 2.84 8.57 1.06
C ALA A 22 2.49 7.07 1.15
N ILE A 23 3.42 6.25 1.65
CA ILE A 23 3.24 4.77 1.70
C ILE A 23 2.16 4.35 2.71
N PRO A 24 2.15 4.86 3.96
CA PRO A 24 1.06 4.57 4.89
C PRO A 24 -0.29 5.10 4.39
N GLY A 25 -0.32 6.29 3.78
CA GLY A 25 -1.54 6.84 3.20
C GLY A 25 -2.12 5.92 2.11
N PHE A 26 -1.27 5.45 1.19
CA PHE A 26 -1.66 4.46 0.18
C PHE A 26 -2.21 3.18 0.81
N THR A 27 -1.55 2.67 1.85
CA THR A 27 -1.96 1.45 2.56
C THR A 27 -3.32 1.62 3.23
N MET A 28 -3.53 2.74 3.92
CA MET A 28 -4.80 3.06 4.59
C MET A 28 -5.97 3.15 3.61
N ILE A 29 -5.75 3.72 2.43
CA ILE A 29 -6.78 3.78 1.38
C ILE A 29 -7.13 2.36 0.93
N LEU A 30 -6.14 1.51 0.63
CA LEU A 30 -6.40 0.14 0.17
C LEU A 30 -7.04 -0.76 1.24
N GLU A 31 -6.78 -0.49 2.52
CA GLU A 31 -7.40 -1.19 3.63
C GLU A 31 -8.90 -0.87 3.78
N LEU A 32 -9.33 0.32 3.37
CA LEU A 32 -10.74 0.72 3.41
C LEU A 32 -11.60 -0.05 2.39
N TYR A 33 -10.98 -0.49 1.29
CA TYR A 33 -11.68 -1.18 0.21
C TYR A 33 -11.53 -2.71 0.31
N PRO A 34 -12.59 -3.45 -0.10
CA PRO A 34 -12.55 -4.90 -0.17
C PRO A 34 -11.57 -5.38 -1.25
N ALA A 35 -11.06 -6.61 -1.08
CA ALA A 35 -9.96 -7.15 -1.87
C ALA A 35 -10.22 -7.18 -3.39
N ASP A 36 -11.49 -7.35 -3.79
CA ASP A 36 -11.94 -7.36 -5.19
C ASP A 36 -11.83 -5.99 -5.87
N LYS A 37 -11.94 -4.89 -5.11
CA LYS A 37 -11.85 -3.52 -5.63
C LYS A 37 -10.47 -2.91 -5.49
N ARG A 38 -9.55 -3.54 -4.76
CA ARG A 38 -8.21 -2.98 -4.51
C ARG A 38 -7.44 -2.65 -5.79
N THR A 39 -7.49 -3.50 -6.81
CA THR A 39 -6.81 -3.22 -8.09
C THR A 39 -7.37 -1.96 -8.75
N LEU A 40 -8.70 -1.78 -8.78
CA LEU A 40 -9.32 -0.59 -9.34
C LEU A 40 -8.88 0.67 -8.61
N ILE A 41 -8.90 0.64 -7.27
CA ILE A 41 -8.47 1.76 -6.44
C ILE A 41 -6.98 2.06 -6.64
N SER A 42 -6.11 1.04 -6.71
CA SER A 42 -4.69 1.21 -7.02
C SER A 42 -4.48 1.90 -8.38
N CYS A 43 -5.27 1.54 -9.40
CA CYS A 43 -5.20 2.20 -10.72
C CYS A 43 -5.67 3.66 -10.66
N ILE A 44 -6.73 3.95 -9.92
CA ILE A 44 -7.21 5.33 -9.71
C ILE A 44 -6.12 6.16 -9.01
N LEU A 45 -5.45 5.61 -7.99
CA LEU A 45 -4.34 6.27 -7.31
C LEU A 45 -3.12 6.47 -8.22
N GLY A 46 -2.83 5.53 -9.13
CA GLY A 46 -1.79 5.70 -10.15
C GLY A 46 -2.11 6.82 -11.15
N ILE A 47 -3.37 6.91 -11.59
CA ILE A 47 -3.83 8.03 -12.43
C ILE A 47 -3.72 9.35 -11.68
N TRP A 48 -4.11 9.37 -10.41
CA TRP A 48 -3.99 10.55 -9.54
C TRP A 48 -2.54 11.02 -9.41
N TRP A 49 -1.60 10.08 -9.27
CA TRP A 49 -0.18 10.38 -9.26
C TRP A 49 0.27 11.04 -10.57
N GLY A 50 -0.08 10.46 -11.73
CA GLY A 50 0.22 11.04 -13.04
C GLY A 50 -0.35 12.45 -13.21
N ILE A 51 -1.59 12.69 -12.78
CA ILE A 51 -2.23 14.02 -12.80
C ILE A 51 -1.43 15.01 -11.94
N CYS A 52 -1.00 14.62 -10.73
CA CYS A 52 -0.18 15.46 -9.86
C CYS A 52 1.14 15.87 -10.55
N VAL A 53 1.81 14.93 -11.22
CA VAL A 53 3.07 15.18 -11.93
C VAL A 53 2.85 16.06 -13.18
N MET A 54 1.72 15.91 -13.88
CA MET A 54 1.33 16.78 -14.99
C MET A 54 1.08 18.23 -14.53
N ILE A 55 0.36 18.40 -13.41
CA ILE A 55 0.12 19.72 -12.81
C ILE A 55 1.45 20.34 -12.38
N LEU A 56 2.36 19.55 -11.78
CA LEU A 56 3.70 19.98 -11.44
C LEU A 56 4.46 20.53 -12.66
N ALA A 57 4.42 19.81 -13.78
CA ALA A 57 5.06 20.24 -15.02
C ALA A 57 4.47 21.56 -15.56
N LEU A 58 3.14 21.70 -15.51
CA LEU A 58 2.42 22.87 -16.01
C LEU A 58 2.68 24.10 -15.16
N VAL A 59 2.63 23.98 -13.83
CA VAL A 59 2.98 25.06 -12.90
C VAL A 59 4.45 25.45 -13.07
N ALA A 60 5.35 24.47 -13.24
CA ALA A 60 6.76 24.74 -13.51
C ALA A 60 6.99 25.45 -14.85
N TYR A 61 6.15 25.20 -15.85
CA TYR A 61 6.19 25.92 -17.13
C TYR A 61 5.71 27.37 -17.00
N VAL A 62 4.59 27.60 -16.31
CA VAL A 62 4.06 28.96 -16.06
C VAL A 62 5.04 29.78 -15.22
N MET A 63 5.68 29.16 -14.23
CA MET A 63 6.64 29.81 -13.33
C MET A 63 8.08 29.75 -13.84
N LYS A 64 8.32 29.47 -15.13
CA LYS A 64 9.67 29.31 -15.70
C LYS A 64 10.56 30.56 -15.50
N HIS A 65 9.96 31.75 -15.47
CA HIS A 65 10.66 33.02 -15.28
C HIS A 65 10.80 33.44 -13.79
N SER A 66 10.13 32.74 -12.89
CA SER A 66 10.15 33.02 -11.45
C SER A 66 11.31 32.31 -10.76
N GLU A 67 11.75 32.83 -9.61
CA GLU A 67 12.73 32.11 -8.80
C GLU A 67 12.20 30.74 -8.36
N TRP A 68 13.05 29.71 -8.40
CA TRP A 68 12.73 28.34 -7.97
C TRP A 68 12.21 28.26 -6.53
N ARG A 69 12.47 29.27 -5.69
CA ARG A 69 12.02 29.36 -4.30
C ARG A 69 10.50 29.50 -4.22
N TRP A 70 9.90 30.29 -5.11
CA TRP A 70 8.44 30.44 -5.20
C TRP A 70 7.79 29.16 -5.72
N LEU A 71 8.44 28.47 -6.64
CA LEU A 71 8.01 27.15 -7.09
C LEU A 71 7.97 26.16 -5.90
N CYS A 72 9.02 26.13 -5.08
CA CYS A 72 9.03 25.33 -3.85
C CYS A 72 7.96 25.76 -2.85
N ALA A 73 7.62 27.05 -2.75
CA ALA A 73 6.57 27.54 -1.86
C ALA A 73 5.17 27.09 -2.32
N VAL A 74 4.88 27.17 -3.63
CA VAL A 74 3.61 26.73 -4.21
C VAL A 74 3.38 25.24 -3.97
N PHE A 75 4.41 24.40 -4.16
CA PHE A 75 4.29 22.96 -3.86
C PHE A 75 4.36 22.63 -2.36
N GLY A 76 4.92 23.51 -1.54
CA GLY A 76 4.89 23.38 -0.09
C GLY A 76 3.50 23.60 0.50
N PHE A 77 2.65 24.41 -0.16
CA PHE A 77 1.33 24.75 0.35
C PHE A 77 0.38 23.54 0.50
N PRO A 78 0.23 22.64 -0.49
CA PRO A 78 -0.51 21.39 -0.30
C PRO A 78 0.00 20.54 0.87
N GLY A 79 1.31 20.59 1.17
CA GLY A 79 1.89 19.89 2.32
C GLY A 79 1.33 20.35 3.67
N ILE A 80 0.87 21.61 3.79
CA ILE A 80 0.20 22.12 4.99
C ILE A 80 -1.19 21.47 5.14
N VAL A 81 -1.89 21.25 4.02
CA VAL A 81 -3.19 20.56 4.02
C VAL A 81 -3.05 19.12 4.53
N CYS A 82 -1.97 18.42 4.16
CA CYS A 82 -1.68 17.07 4.68
C CYS A 82 -1.47 17.04 6.21
N VAL A 83 -1.00 18.12 6.84
CA VAL A 83 -0.88 18.19 8.32
C VAL A 83 -2.27 18.18 8.96
N PHE A 84 -3.26 18.83 8.35
CA PHE A 84 -4.64 18.80 8.84
C PHE A 84 -5.30 17.44 8.67
N GLU A 85 -4.89 16.66 7.66
CA GLU A 85 -5.38 15.29 7.48
C GLU A 85 -5.06 14.41 8.69
N PHE A 86 -3.94 14.63 9.40
CA PHE A 86 -3.60 13.87 10.61
C PHE A 86 -4.69 13.94 11.69
N TRP A 87 -5.41 15.06 11.81
CA TRP A 87 -6.47 15.21 12.80
C TRP A 87 -7.80 14.60 12.36
N TYR A 88 -8.01 14.48 11.04
CA TYR A 88 -9.24 13.96 10.48
C TYR A 88 -9.17 12.45 10.21
N LEU A 89 -7.97 11.95 9.89
CA LEU A 89 -7.72 10.56 9.54
C LEU A 89 -7.84 9.70 10.80
N ARG A 90 -8.81 8.79 10.78
CA ARG A 90 -9.01 7.81 11.85
C ARG A 90 -8.05 6.65 11.65
N GLU A 91 -7.66 6.00 12.75
CA GLU A 91 -6.83 4.80 12.72
C GLU A 91 -7.45 3.72 11.83
N SER A 92 -6.59 2.92 11.17
CA SER A 92 -7.05 1.91 10.23
C SER A 92 -7.82 0.81 10.94
N ILE A 93 -8.90 0.34 10.32
CA ILE A 93 -9.78 -0.69 10.91
C ILE A 93 -8.96 -1.95 11.21
N ARG A 94 -8.09 -2.34 10.27
CA ARG A 94 -7.26 -3.54 10.41
C ARG A 94 -6.24 -3.43 11.54
N TRP A 95 -5.65 -2.25 11.72
CA TRP A 95 -4.76 -1.98 12.84
C TRP A 95 -5.50 -2.01 14.19
N LEU A 96 -6.72 -1.48 14.26
CA LEU A 96 -7.54 -1.54 15.47
C LEU A 96 -7.84 -2.99 15.89
N PHE A 97 -8.17 -3.86 14.93
CA PHE A 97 -8.35 -5.30 15.18
C PHE A 97 -7.04 -5.98 15.62
N ALA A 98 -5.91 -5.68 14.96
CA ALA A 98 -4.60 -6.24 15.31
C ALA A 98 -4.12 -5.80 16.71
N LYS A 99 -4.61 -4.67 17.22
CA LYS A 99 -4.35 -4.16 18.58
C LYS A 99 -5.43 -4.52 19.60
N GLY A 100 -6.44 -5.32 19.23
CA GLY A 100 -7.54 -5.69 20.11
C GLY A 100 -8.50 -4.55 20.48
N LYS A 101 -8.41 -3.38 19.84
CA LYS A 101 -9.26 -2.20 20.09
C LYS A 101 -10.63 -2.31 19.39
N ILE A 102 -11.41 -3.33 19.74
CA ILE A 102 -12.67 -3.66 19.05
C ILE A 102 -13.72 -2.56 19.20
N VAL A 103 -13.79 -1.91 20.36
CA VAL A 103 -14.77 -0.83 20.64
C VAL A 103 -14.53 0.40 19.75
N GLU A 104 -13.26 0.75 19.51
CA GLU A 104 -12.91 1.86 18.61
C GLU A 104 -13.23 1.49 17.15
N ALA A 105 -12.93 0.26 16.74
CA ALA A 105 -13.28 -0.25 15.42
C ALA A 105 -14.79 -0.22 15.16
N GLU A 106 -15.59 -0.67 16.14
CA GLU A 106 -17.05 -0.64 16.08
C GLU A 106 -17.57 0.80 15.88
N ARG A 107 -17.03 1.77 16.63
CA ARG A 107 -17.40 3.19 16.52
C ARG A 107 -17.11 3.75 15.12
N VAL A 108 -16.00 3.37 14.51
CA VAL A 108 -15.63 3.77 13.14
C VAL A 108 -16.61 3.17 12.12
N VAL A 109 -16.86 1.86 12.20
CA VAL A 109 -17.78 1.16 11.28
C VAL A 109 -19.21 1.68 11.42
N LYS A 110 -19.67 1.93 12.65
CA LYS A 110 -21.01 2.49 12.92
C LYS A 110 -21.21 3.87 12.30
N ARG A 111 -20.18 4.72 12.35
CA ARG A 111 -20.21 6.04 11.70
C ARG A 111 -20.24 5.90 10.17
N ALA A 112 -19.42 5.01 9.61
CA ALA A 112 -19.41 4.74 8.17
C ALA A 112 -20.75 4.16 7.68
N ALA A 113 -21.34 3.23 8.42
CA ALA A 113 -22.65 2.64 8.11
C ALA A 113 -23.75 3.71 8.08
N LYS A 114 -23.76 4.62 9.07
CA LYS A 114 -24.71 5.74 9.12
C LYS A 114 -24.56 6.70 7.93
N LEU A 115 -23.33 7.02 7.54
CA LEU A 115 -23.06 7.92 6.40
C LEU A 115 -23.46 7.27 5.06
N ASN A 116 -23.24 5.96 4.94
CA ASN A 116 -23.54 5.21 3.72
C ASN A 116 -25.00 4.71 3.65
N GLY A 117 -25.79 4.89 4.71
CA GLY A 117 -27.17 4.40 4.78
C GLY A 117 -27.30 2.89 4.70
N VAL A 118 -26.28 2.14 5.14
CA VAL A 118 -26.25 0.67 5.08
C VAL A 118 -26.51 0.05 6.45
N ASP A 119 -27.02 -1.19 6.46
CA ASP A 119 -27.25 -1.93 7.70
C ASP A 119 -25.93 -2.16 8.46
N PHE A 120 -25.94 -1.80 9.73
CA PHE A 120 -24.77 -1.88 10.59
C PHE A 120 -24.42 -3.33 10.92
N GLU A 121 -25.42 -4.16 11.27
CA GLU A 121 -25.19 -5.51 11.79
C GLU A 121 -24.57 -6.44 10.72
N ALA A 122 -25.11 -6.38 9.50
CA ALA A 122 -24.56 -7.10 8.36
C ALA A 122 -23.14 -6.64 8.00
N THR A 123 -22.86 -5.33 8.10
CA THR A 123 -21.54 -4.77 7.79
C THR A 123 -20.51 -5.14 8.86
N TRP A 124 -20.90 -5.06 10.13
CA TRP A 124 -20.07 -5.42 11.27
C TRP A 124 -19.67 -6.90 11.24
N THR A 125 -20.63 -7.80 10.98
CA THR A 125 -20.36 -9.24 10.86
C THR A 125 -19.35 -9.55 9.76
N LYS A 126 -19.46 -8.89 8.60
CA LYS A 126 -18.47 -9.03 7.51
C LYS A 126 -17.10 -8.51 7.92
N CYS A 127 -17.06 -7.40 8.65
CA CYS A 127 -15.83 -6.79 9.14
C CYS A 127 -15.09 -7.70 10.13
N LEU A 128 -15.83 -8.35 11.05
CA LEU A 128 -15.30 -9.33 12.00
C LEU A 128 -14.65 -10.51 11.27
N LYS A 129 -15.38 -11.15 10.35
CA LYS A 129 -14.88 -12.30 9.57
C LYS A 129 -13.62 -11.96 8.78
N SER A 130 -13.54 -10.76 8.20
CA SER A 130 -12.37 -10.35 7.43
C SER A 130 -11.11 -10.12 8.29
N ASN A 131 -11.26 -9.88 9.59
CA ASN A 131 -10.17 -9.52 10.50
C ASN A 131 -9.92 -10.55 11.61
N GLU A 132 -10.58 -11.71 11.55
CA GLU A 132 -10.46 -12.81 12.52
C GLU A 132 -9.00 -13.22 12.75
N SER A 133 -8.24 -13.47 11.67
CA SER A 133 -6.80 -13.78 11.74
C SER A 133 -5.95 -12.74 12.49
N ALA A 134 -6.28 -11.45 12.39
CA ALA A 134 -5.55 -10.40 13.11
C ALA A 134 -5.89 -10.40 14.60
N MET A 135 -7.13 -10.75 14.94
CA MET A 135 -7.62 -10.86 16.31
C MET A 135 -7.09 -12.13 17.00
N GLU A 136 -7.04 -13.26 16.30
CA GLU A 136 -6.44 -14.50 16.79
C GLU A 136 -4.96 -14.31 17.14
N MET A 137 -4.20 -13.63 16.27
CA MET A 137 -2.80 -13.29 16.59
C MET A 137 -2.66 -12.46 17.86
N HIS A 138 -3.53 -11.46 18.06
CA HIS A 138 -3.51 -10.65 19.27
C HIS A 138 -3.84 -11.48 20.52
N GLN A 139 -4.88 -12.32 20.44
CA GLN A 139 -5.27 -13.19 21.55
C GLN A 139 -4.16 -14.18 21.93
N LEU A 140 -3.49 -14.78 20.95
CA LEU A 140 -2.34 -15.65 21.19
C LEU A 140 -1.17 -14.89 21.86
N SER A 141 -0.94 -13.64 21.46
CA SER A 141 0.11 -12.80 22.06
C SER A 141 -0.19 -12.43 23.51
N GLU A 142 -1.44 -12.13 23.85
CA GLU A 142 -1.85 -11.80 25.22
C GLU A 142 -1.89 -13.04 26.11
N GLN A 143 -2.40 -14.17 25.60
CA GLN A 143 -2.37 -15.44 26.33
C GLN A 143 -0.94 -15.89 26.63
N SER A 144 -0.02 -15.69 25.68
CA SER A 144 1.40 -15.91 25.93
C SER A 144 1.87 -15.05 27.10
N LYS A 145 1.66 -13.73 27.08
CA LYS A 145 2.08 -12.80 28.15
C LYS A 145 1.55 -13.20 29.52
N GLU A 146 0.28 -13.54 29.62
CA GLU A 146 -0.33 -13.98 30.89
C GLU A 146 0.29 -15.28 31.43
N LEU A 147 0.62 -16.25 30.56
CA LEU A 147 1.29 -17.49 30.98
C LEU A 147 2.68 -17.23 31.57
N ILE A 148 3.33 -16.15 31.15
CA ILE A 148 4.69 -15.81 31.55
C ILE A 148 4.69 -15.00 32.84
N ASP A 149 3.75 -14.07 32.96
CA ASP A 149 3.51 -13.33 34.19
C ASP A 149 3.13 -14.28 35.35
N ARG A 150 2.34 -15.34 35.06
CA ARG A 150 1.96 -16.36 36.05
C ARG A 150 3.09 -17.32 36.45
N ASN A 151 4.07 -17.57 35.59
CA ASN A 151 5.14 -18.55 35.88
C ASN A 151 6.39 -17.95 36.53
N GLY A 152 6.42 -16.63 36.77
CA GLY A 152 7.56 -15.96 37.39
C GLY A 152 8.76 -15.84 36.45
N THR A 153 9.39 -14.67 36.48
CA THR A 153 10.41 -14.21 35.53
C THR A 153 11.70 -15.06 35.59
N ASN A 154 11.88 -15.94 34.61
CA ASN A 154 13.21 -16.35 34.15
C ASN A 154 13.68 -15.31 33.10
N PRO A 155 14.85 -14.67 33.25
CA PRO A 155 15.36 -13.68 32.28
C PRO A 155 15.50 -14.24 30.86
N GLU A 156 15.70 -15.56 30.72
CA GLU A 156 15.74 -16.25 29.44
C GLU A 156 14.37 -16.42 28.77
N ASP A 157 13.29 -16.47 29.57
CA ASP A 157 11.93 -16.56 29.08
C ASP A 157 11.38 -15.17 28.76
N GLU A 158 11.71 -14.13 29.54
CA GLU A 158 11.45 -12.74 29.15
C GLU A 158 12.15 -12.36 27.82
N ALA A 159 13.35 -12.87 27.55
CA ALA A 159 14.06 -12.65 26.28
C ALA A 159 13.48 -13.45 25.09
N LYS A 160 12.80 -14.57 25.35
CA LYS A 160 12.04 -15.35 24.34
C LYS A 160 10.64 -14.79 24.07
N VAL A 161 10.12 -13.98 24.99
CA VAL A 161 8.74 -13.46 25.01
C VAL A 161 8.68 -12.01 24.58
N HIS A 162 9.66 -11.22 25.02
CA HIS A 162 10.07 -9.99 24.37
C HIS A 162 11.31 -10.24 23.51
N PRO A 163 11.26 -11.04 22.43
CA PRO A 163 12.13 -10.66 21.33
C PRO A 163 11.51 -9.35 20.83
N LYS A 164 12.04 -8.21 21.31
CA LYS A 164 11.77 -6.84 20.83
C LYS A 164 10.52 -6.75 19.93
N GLU A 165 9.34 -6.49 20.48
CA GLU A 165 8.08 -6.43 19.71
C GLU A 165 8.13 -5.47 18.50
N SER A 166 9.14 -4.59 18.42
CA SER A 166 9.44 -3.77 17.24
C SER A 166 10.59 -4.27 16.33
N ALA A 167 11.53 -5.09 16.83
CA ALA A 167 12.65 -5.62 16.03
C ALA A 167 12.47 -7.08 15.58
N LEU A 168 11.44 -7.77 16.09
CA LEU A 168 11.16 -9.17 15.76
C LEU A 168 10.33 -9.33 14.47
N GLY A 169 9.61 -8.31 14.02
CA GLY A 169 8.75 -8.41 12.83
C GLY A 169 9.52 -8.71 11.53
N LEU A 170 10.63 -8.01 11.28
CA LEU A 170 11.43 -8.18 10.06
C LEU A 170 12.19 -9.53 10.06
N TRP A 171 12.83 -9.87 11.18
CA TRP A 171 13.58 -11.12 11.29
C TRP A 171 12.69 -12.35 11.29
N THR A 172 11.50 -12.27 11.88
CA THR A 172 10.51 -13.35 11.84
C THR A 172 9.98 -13.55 10.43
N MET A 173 9.76 -12.49 9.65
CA MET A 173 9.39 -12.62 8.24
C MET A 173 10.47 -13.32 7.41
N MET A 174 11.75 -13.12 7.72
CA MET A 174 12.87 -13.80 7.06
C MET A 174 13.01 -15.28 7.44
N LYS A 175 12.41 -15.70 8.56
CA LYS A 175 12.42 -17.09 9.03
C LYS A 175 11.49 -17.99 8.21
N TYR A 176 10.37 -17.46 7.74
CA TYR A 176 9.41 -18.21 6.91
C TYR A 176 9.81 -18.17 5.43
N SER A 177 10.06 -19.32 4.82
CA SER A 177 10.62 -19.44 3.46
C SER A 177 9.72 -18.82 2.38
N THR A 178 8.41 -19.05 2.44
CA THR A 178 7.45 -18.51 1.46
C THR A 178 7.34 -16.99 1.56
N THR A 179 7.13 -16.46 2.77
CA THR A 179 7.02 -15.01 3.01
C THR A 179 8.32 -14.30 2.63
N ARG A 180 9.48 -14.87 3.00
CA ARG A 180 10.79 -14.34 2.60
C ARG A 180 10.92 -14.23 1.09
N ASN A 181 10.62 -15.30 0.35
CA ASN A 181 10.77 -15.31 -1.11
C ASN A 181 9.85 -14.28 -1.77
N ILE A 182 8.60 -14.15 -1.30
CA ILE A 182 7.67 -13.12 -1.77
C ILE A 182 8.21 -11.72 -1.48
N THR A 183 8.66 -11.46 -0.25
CA THR A 183 9.22 -10.14 0.12
C THR A 183 10.46 -9.80 -0.69
N LEU A 184 11.39 -10.74 -0.91
CA LEU A 184 12.59 -10.52 -1.72
C LEU A 184 12.24 -10.20 -3.17
N VAL A 185 11.29 -10.92 -3.77
CA VAL A 185 10.81 -10.65 -5.12
C VAL A 185 10.18 -9.26 -5.20
N ILE A 186 9.35 -8.88 -4.23
CA ILE A 186 8.72 -7.55 -4.17
C ILE A 186 9.77 -6.45 -4.02
N MET A 187 10.76 -6.63 -3.13
CA MET A 187 11.84 -5.66 -2.93
C MET A 187 12.67 -5.46 -4.22
N PHE A 188 13.00 -6.55 -4.91
CA PHE A 188 13.75 -6.49 -6.16
C PHE A 188 12.94 -5.85 -7.29
N ALA A 189 11.66 -6.21 -7.40
CA ALA A 189 10.75 -5.58 -8.36
C ALA A 189 10.63 -4.07 -8.09
N TRP A 190 10.46 -3.67 -6.84
CA TRP A 190 10.37 -2.26 -6.45
C TRP A 190 11.67 -1.49 -6.76
N LEU A 191 12.83 -2.12 -6.55
CA LEU A 191 14.13 -1.55 -6.89
C LEU A 191 14.23 -1.28 -8.41
N ILE A 192 13.94 -2.29 -9.23
CA ILE A 192 13.98 -2.16 -10.70
C ILE A 192 13.01 -1.08 -11.17
N THR A 193 11.77 -1.10 -10.67
CA THR A 193 10.76 -0.11 -11.02
C THR A 193 11.21 1.28 -10.62
N SER A 194 11.75 1.47 -9.41
CA SER A 194 12.24 2.78 -8.94
C SER A 194 13.37 3.31 -9.80
N VAL A 195 14.40 2.50 -10.08
CA VAL A 195 15.53 2.90 -10.91
C VAL A 195 15.09 3.27 -12.33
N THR A 196 14.21 2.46 -12.93
CA THR A 196 13.69 2.71 -14.28
C THR A 196 12.84 3.96 -14.33
N TYR A 197 11.92 4.10 -13.36
CA TYR A 197 11.01 5.23 -13.24
C TYR A 197 11.77 6.54 -13.05
N PHE A 198 12.62 6.64 -12.01
CA PHE A 198 13.39 7.86 -11.77
C PHE A 198 14.43 8.10 -12.88
N GLY A 199 14.99 7.06 -13.47
CA GLY A 199 15.90 7.17 -14.63
C GLY A 199 15.23 7.82 -15.85
N LEU A 200 14.01 7.39 -16.19
CA LEU A 200 13.21 8.00 -17.26
C LEU A 200 12.91 9.47 -16.94
N TYR A 201 12.47 9.75 -15.71
CA TYR A 201 12.12 11.10 -15.29
C TYR A 201 13.31 12.06 -15.26
N LEU A 202 14.48 11.63 -14.81
CA LEU A 202 15.69 12.46 -14.82
C LEU A 202 16.18 12.72 -16.25
N THR A 203 16.12 11.70 -17.11
CA THR A 203 16.56 11.80 -18.52
C THR A 203 15.60 12.65 -19.36
N SER A 204 14.32 12.75 -19.00
CA SER A 204 13.34 13.59 -19.70
C SER A 204 13.78 15.06 -19.82
N SER A 205 14.53 15.55 -18.84
CA SER A 205 15.06 16.93 -18.83
C SER A 205 16.28 17.14 -19.72
N SER A 206 16.97 16.06 -20.08
CA SER A 206 18.19 16.06 -20.91
C SER A 206 17.90 15.80 -22.39
N LEU A 207 16.66 15.41 -22.74
CA LEU A 207 16.24 15.27 -24.13
C LEU A 207 16.25 16.64 -24.85
N SER A 208 16.58 16.62 -26.14
CA SER A 208 16.54 17.83 -26.97
C SER A 208 15.12 18.41 -27.04
N GLY A 209 15.01 19.74 -27.06
CA GLY A 209 13.72 20.46 -27.05
C GLY A 209 13.46 21.23 -25.75
N ASP A 210 12.19 21.54 -25.47
CA ASP A 210 11.81 22.18 -24.21
C ASP A 210 11.69 21.14 -23.08
N ARG A 211 12.52 21.28 -22.05
CA ARG A 211 12.55 20.40 -20.87
C ARG A 211 11.19 20.24 -20.18
N HIS A 212 10.36 21.28 -20.14
CA HIS A 212 9.07 21.26 -19.45
C HIS A 212 8.05 20.48 -20.26
N LEU A 213 8.09 20.62 -21.59
CA LEU A 213 7.25 19.84 -22.50
C LEU A 213 7.63 18.36 -22.46
N ASN A 214 8.93 18.04 -22.49
CA ASN A 214 9.41 16.66 -22.41
C ASN A 214 8.96 15.99 -21.10
N TYR A 215 9.09 16.68 -19.97
CA TYR A 215 8.62 16.19 -18.67
C TYR A 215 7.09 16.00 -18.62
N PHE A 216 6.32 16.94 -19.17
CA PHE A 216 4.86 16.83 -19.27
C PHE A 216 4.43 15.64 -20.14
N LEU A 217 5.10 15.42 -21.28
CA LEU A 217 4.82 14.29 -22.16
C LEU A 217 5.11 12.95 -21.48
N THR A 218 6.23 12.84 -20.75
CA THR A 218 6.53 11.65 -19.95
C THR A 218 5.44 11.40 -18.90
N ALA A 219 4.99 12.43 -18.18
CA ALA A 219 3.91 12.30 -17.20
C ALA A 219 2.56 11.92 -17.85
N SER A 220 2.26 12.47 -19.04
CA SER A 220 1.02 12.17 -19.77
C SER A 220 0.91 10.69 -20.16
N MET A 221 2.04 10.01 -20.39
CA MET A 221 2.08 8.59 -20.73
C MET A 221 1.69 7.68 -19.57
N GLU A 222 1.67 8.17 -18.32
CA GLU A 222 1.22 7.39 -17.17
C GLU A 222 -0.29 7.12 -17.19
N LEU A 223 -1.08 8.03 -17.77
CA LEU A 223 -2.52 7.89 -17.88
C LEU A 223 -2.92 6.68 -18.76
N PRO A 224 -2.48 6.58 -20.04
CA PRO A 224 -2.80 5.42 -20.86
C PRO A 224 -2.15 4.15 -20.30
N SER A 225 -0.94 4.24 -19.74
CA SER A 225 -0.27 3.10 -19.11
C SER A 225 -1.10 2.50 -17.97
N SER A 226 -1.66 3.34 -17.08
CA SER A 226 -2.50 2.90 -15.96
C SER A 226 -3.78 2.20 -16.42
N LEU A 227 -4.40 2.68 -17.50
CA LEU A 227 -5.60 2.05 -18.09
C LEU A 227 -5.30 0.71 -18.77
N ILE A 228 -4.17 0.63 -19.47
CA ILE A 228 -3.68 -0.61 -20.08
C ILE A 228 -3.37 -1.63 -18.99
N LEU A 229 -2.70 -1.22 -17.92
CA LEU A 229 -2.37 -2.06 -16.78
C LEU A 229 -3.64 -2.62 -16.13
N TYR A 230 -4.65 -1.78 -15.89
CA TYR A 230 -5.95 -2.24 -15.35
C TYR A 230 -6.58 -3.32 -16.24
N LYS A 231 -6.68 -3.06 -17.55
CA LYS A 231 -7.25 -4.02 -18.51
C LYS A 231 -6.45 -5.32 -18.55
N LEU A 232 -5.13 -5.23 -18.58
CA LEU A 232 -4.24 -6.39 -18.64
C LEU A 232 -4.34 -7.23 -17.36
N PHE A 233 -4.41 -6.59 -16.19
CA PHE A 233 -4.61 -7.30 -14.93
C PHE A 233 -5.94 -8.03 -14.90
N MET A 234 -7.04 -7.36 -15.29
CA MET A 234 -8.36 -7.99 -15.34
C MET A 234 -8.40 -9.13 -16.36
N LEU A 235 -7.76 -8.97 -17.52
CA LEU A 235 -7.60 -10.03 -18.51
C LEU A 235 -6.82 -11.21 -17.93
N PHE A 236 -5.65 -10.97 -17.32
CA PHE A 236 -4.80 -12.01 -16.77
C PHE A 236 -5.48 -12.80 -15.66
N VAL A 237 -6.15 -12.13 -14.72
CA VAL A 237 -6.92 -12.78 -13.65
C VAL A 237 -8.04 -13.63 -14.24
N ASN A 238 -8.79 -13.10 -15.21
CA ASN A 238 -9.86 -13.85 -15.88
C ASN A 238 -9.30 -15.04 -16.67
N THR A 239 -8.19 -14.88 -17.37
CA THR A 239 -7.54 -15.95 -18.15
C THR A 239 -7.01 -17.06 -17.24
N LEU A 240 -6.31 -16.73 -16.15
CA LEU A 240 -5.84 -17.71 -15.17
C LEU A 240 -7.01 -18.45 -14.52
N TYR A 241 -8.07 -17.73 -14.14
CA TYR A 241 -9.28 -18.32 -13.58
C TYR A 241 -9.93 -19.32 -14.56
N LEU A 242 -10.04 -18.95 -15.84
CA LEU A 242 -10.55 -19.84 -16.88
C LEU A 242 -9.63 -21.05 -17.12
N ILE A 243 -8.30 -20.89 -17.04
CA ILE A 243 -7.35 -22.00 -17.15
C ILE A 243 -7.54 -22.99 -15.99
N HIS A 244 -7.62 -22.49 -14.75
CA HIS A 244 -7.87 -23.34 -13.58
C HIS A 244 -9.21 -24.09 -13.67
N ILE A 245 -10.28 -23.42 -14.10
CA ILE A 245 -11.58 -24.07 -14.33
C ILE A 245 -11.48 -25.14 -15.42
N ARG A 246 -10.79 -24.85 -16.54
CA ARG A 246 -10.61 -25.83 -17.63
C ARG A 246 -9.85 -27.07 -17.16
N ILE A 247 -8.77 -26.88 -16.39
CA ILE A 247 -8.02 -27.98 -15.80
C ILE A 247 -8.91 -28.79 -14.85
N TYR A 248 -9.64 -28.12 -13.95
CA TYR A 248 -10.55 -28.76 -13.00
C TYR A 248 -11.64 -29.59 -13.70
N ILE A 249 -12.32 -29.01 -14.70
CA ILE A 249 -13.34 -29.71 -15.49
C ILE A 249 -12.74 -30.93 -16.21
N TYR A 250 -11.55 -30.78 -16.80
CA TYR A 250 -10.85 -31.89 -17.48
C TYR A 250 -10.52 -33.03 -16.51
N THR A 251 -10.06 -32.72 -15.29
CA THR A 251 -9.81 -33.74 -14.27
C THR A 251 -11.10 -34.43 -13.81
N CYS A 252 -12.19 -33.68 -13.60
CA CYS A 252 -13.48 -34.24 -13.17
C CYS A 252 -14.13 -35.14 -14.24
N THR A 253 -14.08 -34.76 -15.52
CA THR A 253 -14.64 -35.58 -16.61
C THR A 253 -13.82 -36.86 -16.82
N HIS A 254 -12.50 -36.78 -16.71
CA HIS A 254 -11.62 -37.94 -16.83
C HIS A 254 -11.77 -38.93 -15.66
N VAL A 255 -12.02 -38.45 -14.44
CA VAL A 255 -12.34 -39.32 -13.29
C VAL A 255 -13.71 -39.97 -13.44
N SER A 256 -14.68 -39.27 -14.04
CA SER A 256 -16.01 -39.82 -14.28
C SER A 256 -16.03 -40.89 -15.39
N SER A 257 -15.11 -40.85 -16.37
CA SER A 257 -15.05 -41.88 -17.41
C SER A 257 -14.48 -43.20 -16.89
N HIS A 258 -13.50 -43.16 -15.98
CA HIS A 258 -12.97 -44.37 -15.34
C HIS A 258 -14.03 -45.10 -14.49
N LYS A 259 -14.84 -44.36 -13.72
CA LYS A 259 -15.92 -44.96 -12.92
C LYS A 259 -17.04 -45.62 -13.74
N LYS A 260 -17.14 -45.35 -15.04
CA LYS A 260 -18.12 -45.97 -15.95
C LYS A 260 -17.59 -47.23 -16.64
N ILE A 261 -16.29 -47.47 -16.62
CA ILE A 261 -15.66 -48.66 -17.23
C ILE A 261 -15.57 -49.81 -16.21
N ASP A 262 -15.57 -49.50 -14.90
CA ASP A 262 -15.51 -50.47 -13.81
C ASP A 262 -16.89 -50.95 -13.29
N ARG A 263 -17.99 -50.69 -14.02
CA ARG A 263 -19.34 -51.25 -13.75
C ARG A 263 -19.83 -52.03 -14.96
#